data_AF-A0A714UPR6-F1
#
_entry.id   AF-A0A714UPR6-F1
#
_cell.length_a   1.000
_cell.length_b   1.000
_cell.length_c   1.000
_cell.angle_alpha   90.00
_cell.angle_beta   90.00
_cell.angle_gamma   90.00
#
_symmetry.space_group_name_H-M   'P 1'
#
loop_
_entity.id
_entity.type
_entity.pdbx_description
1 polymer ?
#
loop_
_entity_poly.entity_id
_entity_poly.type
_entity_poly.pdbx_seq_one_letter_code
_entity_poly.pdbx_strand_id
1 'polypeptide(L)' 'MHIRHQDLTTAEVRSSHLHRLHRVTLFSAAICHITQGSKVIIQDDSRLVAGPGELIIIPANTPLE' A
#
# COMPACT_ATOMS: atom_id res chain seq x y z
N MET A 1 21.34 0.70 7.06
CA MET A 1 20.56 -0.26 6.27
C MET A 1 20.69 0.13 4.80
N HIS A 2 21.46 -0.62 4.01
CA HIS A 2 21.61 -0.35 2.57
C HIS A 2 20.55 -1.16 1.82
N ILE A 3 19.47 -0.52 1.38
CA ILE A 3 18.45 -1.16 0.54
C ILE A 3 19.03 -1.24 -0.88
N ARG A 4 19.32 -2.45 -1.37
CA ARG A 4 19.77 -2.64 -2.75
C ARG A 4 18.55 -2.51 -3.69
N HIS A 5 18.66 -1.67 -4.71
CA HIS A 5 17.57 -1.38 -5.65
C HIS A 5 17.08 -2.63 -6.42
N GLN A 6 17.91 -3.67 -6.53
CA GLN A 6 17.63 -4.89 -7.31
C GLN A 6 16.55 -5.81 -6.69
N ASP A 7 16.17 -5.61 -5.42
CA ASP A 7 15.15 -6.43 -4.75
C ASP A 7 13.75 -5.77 -4.75
N LEU A 8 13.61 -4.59 -5.36
CA LEU A 8 12.34 -3.86 -5.42
C LEU A 8 11.54 -4.28 -6.66
N THR A 9 10.46 -5.02 -6.45
CA THR A 9 9.48 -5.28 -7.51
C THR A 9 8.46 -4.14 -7.56
N THR A 10 8.15 -3.67 -8.76
CA THR A 10 7.18 -2.60 -8.98
C THR A 10 5.98 -3.14 -9.76
N ALA A 11 4.77 -2.92 -9.24
CA ALA A 11 3.53 -3.21 -9.92
C ALA A 11 2.55 -2.05 -9.75
N GLU A 12 1.82 -1.71 -10.81
CA GLU A 12 0.75 -0.71 -10.77
C GLU A 12 -0.60 -1.40 -10.61
N VAL A 13 -1.41 -0.90 -9.67
CA VAL A 13 -2.80 -1.34 -9.51
C VAL A 13 -3.71 -0.22 -9.99
N ARG A 14 -4.53 -0.51 -11.00
CA ARG A 14 -5.51 0.42 -11.55
C ARG A 14 -6.92 -0.09 -11.30
N SER A 15 -7.80 0.82 -10.90
CA SER A 15 -9.24 0.59 -10.96
C SER A 15 -10.00 1.88 -11.27
N SER A 16 -11.11 1.74 -11.98
CA SER A 16 -12.10 2.77 -12.26
C SER A 16 -13.26 2.80 -11.25
N HIS A 17 -13.30 1.85 -10.30
CA HIS A 17 -14.36 1.72 -9.32
C HIS A 17 -13.81 1.58 -7.90
N LEU A 18 -14.66 1.80 -6.90
CA LEU A 18 -14.30 1.52 -5.52
C LEU A 18 -14.20 0.00 -5.31
N HIS A 19 -13.03 -0.49 -4.92
CA HIS A 19 -12.84 -1.86 -4.47
C HIS A 19 -12.40 -1.88 -3.01
N ARG A 20 -12.87 -2.91 -2.31
CA ARG A 20 -12.36 -3.28 -1.00
C ARG A 20 -11.66 -4.61 -1.15
N LEU A 21 -10.37 -4.64 -0.85
CA LEU A 21 -9.63 -5.89 -0.78
C LEU A 21 -9.85 -6.45 0.61
N HIS A 22 -10.48 -7.62 0.71
CA HIS A 22 -10.62 -8.29 2.00
C HIS A 22 -9.24 -8.66 2.54
N ARG A 23 -9.03 -8.34 3.82
CA ARG A 23 -7.85 -8.61 4.66
C ARG A 23 -6.70 -9.31 3.94
N VAL A 24 -5.74 -8.51 3.49
CA VAL A 24 -4.51 -8.98 2.82
C VAL A 24 -3.36 -8.94 3.82
N THR A 25 -2.46 -9.93 3.75
CA THR A 25 -1.16 -9.85 4.45
C THR A 25 -0.08 -9.61 3.41
N LEU A 26 0.64 -8.50 3.55
CA LEU A 26 1.83 -8.25 2.74
C LEU A 26 3.03 -8.97 3.38
N PHE A 27 3.53 -10.02 2.74
CA PHE A 27 4.66 -10.82 3.25
C PHE A 27 6.02 -10.11 3.16
N SER A 28 6.07 -8.96 2.49
CA SER A 28 7.26 -8.11 2.37
C SER A 28 6.85 -6.66 2.54
N ALA A 29 7.78 -5.82 3.00
CA ALA A 29 7.52 -4.40 3.16
C ALA A 29 7.27 -3.77 1.78
N ALA A 30 6.30 -2.87 1.70
CA ALA A 30 5.90 -2.23 0.47
C ALA A 30 5.89 -0.70 0.63
N ILE A 31 6.23 -0.02 -0.46
CA ILE A 31 6.04 1.42 -0.61
C ILE A 31 5.02 1.61 -1.72
N CYS A 32 3.92 2.28 -1.42
CA CYS A 32 2.87 2.58 -2.39
C CYS A 32 2.82 4.08 -2.66
N HIS A 33 2.90 4.47 -3.93
CA HIS A 33 2.67 5.83 -4.37
C HIS A 33 1.27 5.95 -4.97
N ILE A 34 0.47 6.89 -4.46
CA ILE A 34 -0.86 7.16 -5.00
C ILE A 34 -0.73 8.14 -6.16
N THR A 35 -0.87 7.65 -7.38
CA THR A 35 -0.78 8.47 -8.59
C THR A 35 -2.09 9.15 -8.93
N GLN A 36 -3.23 8.50 -8.65
CA GLN A 36 -4.58 9.01 -8.90
C GLN A 36 -5.58 8.51 -7.85
N GLY A 37 -6.63 9.29 -7.60
CA GLY A 37 -7.69 8.94 -6.66
C GLY A 37 -7.24 8.98 -5.20
N SER A 38 -7.82 8.12 -4.37
CA SER A 38 -7.42 7.97 -2.97
C SER A 38 -7.42 6.52 -2.57
N LYS A 39 -6.58 6.17 -1.59
CA LYS A 39 -6.53 4.84 -0.99
C LYS A 39 -6.81 4.97 0.50
N VAL A 40 -7.73 4.14 0.98
CA VAL A 40 -7.98 3.96 2.42
C VAL A 40 -7.30 2.66 2.84
N ILE A 41 -6.57 2.70 3.94
CA ILE A 41 -5.99 1.51 4.56
C ILE A 41 -6.42 1.47 6.02
N ILE A 42 -6.92 0.32 6.44
CA ILE A 42 -7.27 0.02 7.82
C ILE A 42 -6.22 -0.93 8.38
N GLN A 43 -5.56 -0.53 9.46
CA GLN A 43 -4.59 -1.33 10.20
C GLN A 43 -4.86 -1.17 11.69
N ASP A 44 -5.08 -2.27 12.41
CA ASP A 44 -5.27 -2.29 13.87
C ASP A 44 -6.21 -1.17 14.36
N ASP A 45 -7.40 -1.07 13.74
CA ASP A 45 -8.44 -0.03 13.93
C ASP A 45 -8.07 1.41 13.53
N SER A 46 -6.83 1.65 13.12
CA SER A 46 -6.40 2.92 12.56
C SER A 46 -6.75 3.02 11.09
N ARG A 47 -7.38 4.13 10.71
CA ARG A 47 -7.73 4.45 9.32
C ARG A 47 -6.78 5.49 8.75
N LEU A 48 -6.00 5.07 7.77
CA LEU A 48 -5.13 5.94 6.98
C LEU A 48 -5.81 6.25 5.64
N VAL A 49 -5.78 7.51 5.22
CA VAL A 49 -6.26 7.94 3.92
C VAL A 49 -5.11 8.64 3.21
N ALA A 50 -4.77 8.17 2.02
CA ALA A 50 -3.74 8.76 1.18
C ALA A 50 -4.32 9.21 -0.16
N GLY A 51 -4.06 10.46 -0.53
CA GLY A 51 -4.43 11.09 -1.79
C GLY A 51 -3.27 11.15 -2.79
N PRO A 52 -3.47 11.80 -3.95
CA PRO A 52 -2.48 11.85 -5.02
C PRO A 52 -1.18 12.54 -4.57
N GLY A 53 -0.03 11.94 -4.91
CA GLY A 53 1.29 12.41 -4.53
C GLY A 53 1.77 11.95 -3.15
N GLU A 54 0.91 11.29 -2.38
CA GLU A 54 1.28 10.75 -1.08
C GLU A 54 1.87 9.34 -1.19
N LEU A 55 2.78 9.04 -0.27
CA LEU A 55 3.44 7.75 -0.14
C LEU A 55 2.94 7.05 1.12
N ILE A 56 2.65 5.76 0.99
CA ILE A 56 2.32 4.88 2.11
C ILE A 56 3.45 3.88 2.26
N ILE A 57 3.93 3.70 3.49
CA ILE A 57 4.87 2.64 3.85
C ILE A 57 4.09 1.58 4.60
N ILE A 58 4.09 0.36 4.08
CA ILE A 58 3.44 -0.80 4.68
C ILE A 58 4.52 -1.77 5.15
N PRO A 59 4.65 -2.05 6.45
CA PRO A 59 5.61 -3.03 6.95
C PRO A 59 5.28 -4.46 6.49
N ALA A 60 6.30 -5.33 6.49
CA ALA A 60 6.10 -6.75 6.24
C ALA A 60 5.28 -7.40 7.36
N ASN A 61 4.49 -8.41 7.01
CA ASN A 61 3.62 -9.17 7.91
C ASN A 61 2.57 -8.31 8.63
N THR A 62 2.23 -7.16 8.06
CA THR A 62 1.13 -6.32 8.53
C THR A 62 -0.19 -6.78 7.89
N PRO A 63 -1.21 -7.11 8.69
CA PRO A 63 -2.58 -7.28 8.20
C PRO A 63 -3.17 -5.91 7.83
N LEU A 64 -3.80 -5.82 6.67
CA LEU A 64 -4.47 -4.59 6.21
C LEU A 64 -5.76 -4.90 5.45
N GLU A 65 -6.67 -3.93 5.48
CA GLU A 65 -7.92 -3.90 4.69
C GLU A 65 -8.11 -2.56 3.97
#